data_AF-T2IR29-F1
#
_entry.id   AF-T2IR29-F1
#
_cell.length_a   1.000
_cell.length_b   1.000
_cell.length_c   1.000
_cell.angle_alpha   90.00
_cell.angle_beta   90.00
_cell.angle_gamma   90.00
#
_symmetry.space_group_name_H-M   'P 1'
#
loop_
_entity.id
_entity.type
_entity.pdbx_description
1 polymer ?
#
loop_
_entity_poly.entity_id
_entity_poly.type
_entity_poly.pdbx_seq_one_letter_code
_entity_poly.pdbx_strand_id
1 'polypeptide(L)' 'MEKVLGVTRFPAEKIQSPIGAVKASLIPYLKGCITQEKQILLILDPEAILNAPILQ' A
#
# COMPACT_ATOMS: atom_id res chain seq x y z
N MET A 1 -3.05 -4.01 -19.26
CA MET A 1 -3.61 -5.12 -18.47
C MET A 1 -2.88 -5.17 -17.15
N GLU A 2 -3.63 -5.15 -16.05
CA GLU A 2 -3.06 -5.41 -14.73
C GLU A 2 -2.74 -6.90 -14.61
N LYS A 3 -1.60 -7.25 -14.00
CA LYS A 3 -1.15 -8.64 -13.86
C LYS A 3 -0.59 -8.87 -12.47
N VAL A 4 -0.83 -10.08 -11.95
CA VAL A 4 -0.15 -10.57 -10.75
C VAL A 4 1.29 -10.90 -11.13
N LEU A 5 2.25 -10.24 -10.47
CA LEU A 5 3.69 -10.43 -10.73
C LEU A 5 4.26 -11.67 -10.03
N GLY A 6 3.54 -12.20 -9.03
CA GLY A 6 3.95 -13.34 -8.22
C GLY A 6 3.63 -13.10 -6.75
N VAL A 7 4.21 -13.94 -5.89
CA VAL A 7 4.09 -13.86 -4.43
C VAL A 7 5.48 -13.72 -3.84
N THR A 8 5.64 -12.82 -2.88
CA THR A 8 6.87 -12.64 -2.11
C THR A 8 6.51 -12.39 -0.66
N ARG A 9 7.30 -12.95 0.26
CA ARG A 9 7.15 -12.72 1.70
C ARG A 9 8.09 -11.60 2.14
N PHE A 10 7.55 -10.64 2.88
CA PHE A 10 8.33 -9.58 3.51
C PHE A 10 8.33 -9.74 5.04
N PRO A 11 9.46 -9.47 5.71
CA PRO A 11 9.50 -9.35 7.16
C PRO A 11 8.71 -8.12 7.62
N ALA A 12 8.03 -8.21 8.77
CA ALA A 12 7.13 -7.16 9.25
C ALA A 12 7.88 -5.86 9.57
N GLU A 13 9.15 -5.96 9.96
CA GLU A 13 10.04 -4.85 10.31
C GLU A 13 10.35 -3.96 9.09
N LYS A 14 10.12 -4.46 7.86
CA LYS A 14 10.24 -3.66 6.64
C LYS A 14 9.01 -2.81 6.34
N ILE A 15 7.90 -3.03 7.04
CA ILE A 15 6.69 -2.25 6.87
C ILE A 15 6.90 -0.90 7.59
N GLN A 16 6.76 0.17 6.82
CA GLN A 16 6.94 1.55 7.26
C GLN A 16 5.61 2.30 7.19
N SER A 17 5.54 3.43 7.91
CA SER A 17 4.45 4.38 7.77
C SER A 17 4.41 4.93 6.33
N PRO A 18 3.23 5.04 5.70
CA PRO A 18 3.11 5.63 4.36
C PRO A 18 3.27 7.16 4.38
N ILE A 19 3.23 7.79 5.57
CA ILE A 19 3.31 9.25 5.71
C ILE A 19 4.67 9.77 5.20
N GLY A 20 4.61 10.73 4.27
CA GLY A 20 5.80 11.34 3.66
C GLY A 20 6.43 10.50 2.53
N ALA A 21 6.08 9.22 2.40
CA ALA A 21 6.56 8.34 1.34
C ALA A 21 5.61 8.32 0.12
N VAL A 22 4.31 8.57 0.32
CA VAL A 22 3.29 8.51 -0.73
C VAL A 22 2.41 9.75 -0.74
N LYS A 23 1.60 9.92 -1.80
CA LYS A 23 0.59 10.99 -1.87
C LYS A 23 -0.41 10.86 -0.73
N ALA A 24 -0.71 11.96 -0.05
CA ALA A 24 -1.61 11.99 1.10
C ALA A 24 -3.00 11.39 0.82
N SER A 25 -3.49 11.54 -0.41
CA SER A 25 -4.77 10.98 -0.85
C SER A 25 -4.82 9.44 -0.82
N LEU A 26 -3.68 8.77 -0.82
CA LEU A 26 -3.62 7.30 -0.74
C LEU A 26 -3.59 6.80 0.71
N ILE A 27 -3.17 7.62 1.66
CA ILE A 27 -2.93 7.21 3.05
C ILE A 27 -4.15 6.52 3.69
N PRO A 28 -5.41 6.99 3.51
CA PRO A 28 -6.57 6.32 4.09
C PRO A 28 -6.80 4.87 3.62
N TYR A 29 -6.17 4.48 2.50
CA TYR A 29 -6.37 3.19 1.85
C TYR A 29 -5.20 2.22 2.05
N LEU A 30 -4.25 2.55 2.93
CA LEU A 30 -3.01 1.81 3.13
C LEU A 30 -2.84 1.37 4.58
N LYS A 31 -2.44 0.11 4.78
CA LYS A 31 -1.94 -0.37 6.09
C LYS A 31 -0.48 -0.01 6.32
N GLY A 32 0.26 0.32 5.25
CA GLY A 32 1.68 0.64 5.29
C GLY A 32 2.30 0.69 3.89
N CYS A 33 3.61 0.87 3.85
CA CYS A 33 4.39 0.71 2.64
C CYS A 33 5.74 0.04 2.92
N ILE A 34 6.36 -0.51 1.88
CA ILE A 34 7.75 -0.98 1.92
C ILE A 34 8.53 -0.16 0.90
N THR A 35 9.50 0.61 1.38
CA THR A 35 10.41 1.36 0.52
C THR A 35 11.55 0.45 0.07
N GLN A 36 11.78 0.36 -1.24
CA GLN A 36 12.91 -0.32 -1.86
C GLN A 36 13.74 0.70 -2.66
N GLU A 37 14.94 0.32 -3.09
CA GLU A 37 15.85 1.21 -3.81
C GLU A 37 15.24 1.83 -5.07
N LYS A 38 14.34 1.11 -5.76
CA LYS A 38 13.79 1.53 -7.07
C LYS A 38 12.28 1.77 -7.07
N GLN A 39 11.59 1.43 -5.98
CA GLN A 39 10.13 1.49 -5.93
C GLN A 39 9.60 1.48 -4.50
N ILE A 40 8.35 1.88 -4.37
CA ILE A 40 7.58 1.75 -3.12
C ILE A 40 6.50 0.70 -3.38
N LEU A 41 6.44 -0.32 -2.52
CA LEU A 41 5.35 -1.28 -2.51
C LEU A 41 4.28 -0.79 -1.55
N LEU A 42 3.07 -0.62 -2.06
CA LEU A 42 1.90 -0.19 -1.28
C LEU A 42 1.24 -1.41 -0.66
N ILE A 43 0.98 -1.36 0.64
CA ILE A 43 0.20 -2.38 1.33
C ILE A 43 -1.22 -1.84 1.47
N LEU A 44 -2.09 -2.28 0.56
CA LEU A 44 -3.49 -1.87 0.52
C LEU A 44 -4.24 -2.36 1.76
N ASP A 45 -5.18 -1.55 2.24
CA ASP A 45 -6.20 -1.97 3.21
C ASP A 45 -7.51 -2.28 2.49
N PRO A 46 -7.87 -3.56 2.28
CA PRO A 46 -9.09 -3.92 1.58
C PRO A 46 -10.35 -3.38 2.26
N GLU A 47 -10.38 -3.32 3.59
CA GLU A 47 -11.56 -2.85 4.33
C GLU A 47 -11.73 -1.34 4.17
N ALA A 48 -10.65 -0.57 4.26
CA ALA A 48 -10.70 0.87 4.06
C ALA A 48 -11.06 1.24 2.61
N ILE A 49 -10.61 0.44 1.64
CA ILE A 49 -10.98 0.59 0.23
C ILE A 49 -12.46 0.29 0.02
N LEU A 50 -12.98 -0.82 0.54
CA LEU A 50 -14.40 -1.16 0.39
C LEU A 50 -15.34 -0.14 1.04
N ASN A 51 -14.90 0.51 2.12
CA ASN A 51 -15.66 1.55 2.81
C ASN A 51 -15.37 2.96 2.30
N ALA A 52 -14.58 3.10 1.23
CA ALA A 52 -14.21 4.40 0.68
C ALA A 52 -15.44 5.10 0.08
N PRO A 53 -15.76 6.34 0.47
CA PRO A 53 -16.89 7.07 -0.10
C PRO A 53 -16.82 7.27 -1.62
N ILE A 54 -15.61 7.20 -2.20
CA ILE A 54 -15.39 7.33 -3.65
C ILE A 54 -15.78 6.07 -4.44
N LEU A 55 -15.95 4.93 -3.77
CA LEU A 55 -16.32 3.65 -4.37
C LEU A 55 -17.77 3.24 -4.07
N GLN A 56 -18.56 4.11 -3.44
CA GLN A 56 -19.99 3.95 -3.15
C GLN A 56 -20.82 4.83 -4.09
#